data_AF-A0A2E8E7C6-F1
#
_entry.id   AF-A0A2E8E7C6-F1
#
_cell.length_a   1.000
_cell.length_b   1.000
_cell.length_c   1.000
_cell.angle_alpha   90.00
_cell.angle_beta   90.00
_cell.angle_gamma   90.00
#
_symmetry.space_group_name_H-M   'P 1'
#
loop_
_entity.id
_entity.type
_entity.pdbx_description
1 polymer ?
#
loop_
_entity_poly.entity_id
_entity_poly.type
_entity_poly.pdbx_seq_one_letter_code
_entity_poly.pdbx_strand_id
1 'polypeptide(L)' 'MVFLAAIAAHVTFWVLMLVGWDELWPKRTTLFLVMWLTGFAGRSLVPYGAGLFAPYVALLAVTLVFVVFKGDIRVS' A
#
# COMPACT_ATOMS: atom_id res chain seq x y z
N MET A 1 15.12 0.17 15.22
CA MET A 1 14.04 1.14 14.87
C MET A 1 13.45 0.89 13.48
N VAL A 2 14.25 0.65 12.43
CA VAL A 2 13.76 0.44 11.04
C VAL A 2 12.78 -0.74 10.89
N PHE A 3 12.99 -1.85 11.61
CA PHE A 3 12.09 -3.01 11.58
C PHE A 3 10.67 -2.71 12.04
N LEU A 4 10.50 -1.89 13.09
CA LEU A 4 9.18 -1.51 13.60
C LEU A 4 8.40 -0.70 12.57
N ALA A 5 9.07 0.24 11.89
CA ALA A 5 8.48 1.03 10.83
C ALA A 5 8.07 0.15 9.62
N ALA A 6 8.89 -0.84 9.27
CA ALA A 6 8.58 -1.78 8.19
C ALA A 6 7.35 -2.64 8.51
N ILE A 7 7.25 -3.14 9.74
CA ILE A 7 6.08 -3.91 10.21
C ILE A 7 4.83 -3.02 10.18
N ALA A 8 4.92 -1.81 10.74
CA ALA A 8 3.81 -0.86 10.74
C ALA A 8 3.32 -0.56 9.32
N ALA A 9 4.23 -0.33 8.36
CA ALA A 9 3.84 -0.07 6.97
C ALA A 9 3.06 -1.24 6.34
N HIS A 10 3.49 -2.48 6.58
CA HIS A 10 2.80 -3.68 6.06
C HIS A 10 1.45 -3.87 6.73
N VAL A 11 1.40 -3.78 8.05
CA VAL A 11 0.16 -3.95 8.82
C VAL A 11 -0.86 -2.89 8.41
N THR A 12 -0.45 -1.61 8.36
CA THR A 12 -1.32 -0.51 7.94
C THR A 12 -1.83 -0.70 6.51
N PHE A 13 -0.97 -1.11 5.57
CA PHE A 13 -1.39 -1.39 4.19
C PHE A 13 -2.49 -2.45 4.12
N TRP A 14 -2.29 -3.59 4.79
CA TRP A 14 -3.26 -4.69 4.79
C TRP A 14 -4.56 -4.32 5.52
N VAL A 15 -4.46 -3.62 6.66
CA VAL A 15 -5.64 -3.15 7.40
C VAL A 15 -6.47 -2.19 6.54
N LEU A 16 -5.84 -1.22 5.89
CA LEU A 16 -6.56 -0.29 5.00
C LEU A 16 -7.20 -0.98 3.80
N MET A 17 -6.54 -2.01 3.26
CA MET A 17 -7.09 -2.82 2.17
C MET A 17 -8.34 -3.59 2.59
N LEU A 18 -8.36 -4.11 3.82
CA LEU A 18 -9.50 -4.84 4.37
C LEU A 18 -10.63 -3.91 4.81
N VAL A 19 -10.31 -2.81 5.49
CA VAL A 19 -11.29 -1.84 5.99
C VAL A 19 -11.93 -1.09 4.82
N GLY A 20 -11.14 -0.62 3.87
CA GLY A 20 -11.66 0.10 2.70
C GLY A 20 -12.21 -0.82 1.62
N TRP A 21 -12.40 -2.12 1.86
CA TRP A 21 -12.78 -3.09 0.82
C TRP A 21 -14.10 -2.71 0.13
N ASP A 22 -15.07 -2.20 0.88
CA ASP A 22 -16.39 -1.82 0.34
C ASP A 22 -16.36 -0.45 -0.38
N GLU A 23 -15.56 0.52 0.09
CA GLU A 23 -15.35 1.79 -0.64
C GLU A 23 -14.44 1.63 -1.86
N LEU A 24 -13.47 0.72 -1.79
CA LEU A 24 -12.54 0.42 -2.87
C LEU A 24 -13.25 -0.50 -3.86
N TRP A 25 -13.84 0.10 -4.89
CA TRP A 25 -14.31 -0.62 -6.07
C TRP A 25 -13.29 -1.71 -6.46
N PRO A 26 -13.72 -2.94 -6.82
CA PRO A 26 -12.85 -4.11 -6.96
C PRO A 26 -11.58 -3.85 -7.79
N LYS A 27 -11.72 -3.01 -8.83
CA LYS A 27 -10.62 -2.57 -9.71
C LYS A 27 -9.46 -1.90 -8.96
N ARG A 28 -9.74 -1.05 -7.97
CA ARG A 28 -8.73 -0.32 -7.19
C ARG A 28 -7.99 -1.25 -6.24
N THR A 29 -8.73 -2.13 -5.56
CA THR A 29 -8.15 -3.18 -4.71
C THR A 29 -7.20 -4.08 -5.51
N THR A 30 -7.62 -4.54 -6.69
CA THR A 30 -6.76 -5.34 -7.57
C THR A 30 -5.50 -4.57 -7.99
N LEU A 31 -5.61 -3.27 -8.30
CA LEU A 31 -4.45 -2.45 -8.65
C LEU A 31 -3.43 -2.38 -7.50
N PHE A 32 -3.88 -2.11 -6.27
CA PHE A 32 -2.99 -2.04 -5.10
C PHE A 32 -2.35 -3.39 -4.77
N LEU A 33 -3.10 -4.50 -4.91
CA LEU A 33 -2.56 -5.86 -4.77
C LEU A 33 -1.49 -6.16 -5.81
N VAL A 34 -1.74 -5.85 -7.09
CA VAL A 34 -0.79 -6.08 -8.17
C VAL A 34 0.46 -5.23 -7.96
N MET A 35 0.33 -3.97 -7.55
CA MET A 35 1.47 -3.13 -7.19
C MET A 35 2.27 -3.75 -6.05
N TRP A 36 1.62 -4.13 -4.94
CA TRP A 36 2.29 -4.76 -3.81
C TRP A 36 3.05 -6.03 -4.22
N LEU A 37 2.42 -6.91 -5.01
CA LEU A 37 3.05 -8.12 -5.55
C LEU A 37 4.24 -7.81 -6.46
N THR A 38 4.12 -6.79 -7.31
CA THR A 38 5.20 -6.35 -8.21
C THR A 38 6.40 -5.84 -7.41
N GLY A 39 6.17 -5.04 -6.37
CA GLY A 39 7.23 -4.60 -5.47
C GLY A 39 7.86 -5.75 -4.70
N PHE A 40 7.05 -6.73 -4.25
CA PHE A 40 7.53 -7.90 -3.53
C PHE A 40 8.39 -8.82 -4.42
N ALA A 41 7.98 -9.06 -5.66
CA ALA A 41 8.72 -9.87 -6.62
C ALA A 41 9.95 -9.12 -7.16
N GLY A 42 9.83 -7.82 -7.40
CA GLY A 42 10.90 -6.97 -7.96
C GLY A 42 11.99 -6.60 -6.97
N ARG A 43 11.77 -6.72 -5.66
CA ARG A 43 12.78 -6.33 -4.64
C ARG A 43 14.10 -7.09 -4.74
N SER A 44 14.13 -8.26 -5.36
CA SER A 44 15.35 -9.04 -5.59
C SER A 44 16.12 -8.60 -6.85
N LEU A 45 15.45 -7.91 -7.77
CA LEU A 45 16.03 -7.43 -9.03
C LEU A 45 16.66 -6.03 -8.88
N VAL A 46 16.33 -5.31 -7.81
CA VAL A 46 16.81 -3.94 -7.54
C VAL A 46 17.95 -3.98 -6.52
N PRO A 47 19.11 -3.33 -6.80
CA PRO A 47 20.15 -3.13 -5.80
C PRO A 47 19.58 -2.44 -4.55
N TYR A 48 19.81 -3.01 -3.36
CA TYR A 48 19.20 -2.58 -2.09
C TYR A 48 17.66 -2.70 -2.00
N GLY A 49 17.02 -3.47 -2.89
CA GLY A 49 15.56 -3.58 -2.94
C GLY A 49 14.91 -4.06 -1.64
N ALA A 50 15.58 -4.91 -0.86
CA ALA A 50 15.09 -5.31 0.46
C ALA A 50 14.97 -4.12 1.45
N GLY A 51 15.90 -3.16 1.40
CA GLY A 51 15.85 -1.96 2.22
C GLY A 51 14.83 -0.92 1.72
N LEU A 52 14.57 -0.91 0.41
CA LEU A 52 13.61 0.00 -0.23
C LEU A 52 12.17 -0.52 -0.19
N PHE A 53 11.96 -1.78 0.14
CA PHE A 53 10.62 -2.38 0.16
C PHE A 53 9.73 -1.77 1.24
N ALA A 54 10.28 -1.48 2.43
CA ALA A 54 9.52 -0.83 3.50
C ALA A 54 9.00 0.57 3.14
N PRO A 55 9.83 1.52 2.64
CA PRO A 55 9.33 2.82 2.20
C PRO A 55 8.40 2.72 0.98
N TYR A 56 8.62 1.76 0.09
CA TYR A 56 7.69 1.47 -1.01
C TYR A 56 6.29 1.09 -0.51
N VAL A 57 6.20 0.15 0.45
CA VAL A 57 4.92 -0.26 1.05
C VAL A 57 4.28 0.90 1.83
N ALA A 58 5.09 1.74 2.49
CA ALA A 58 4.58 2.94 3.17
C ALA A 58 3.92 3.92 2.20
N LEU A 59 4.52 4.16 1.02
CA LEU A 59 3.92 5.00 -0.02
C LEU A 59 2.62 4.41 -0.58
N LEU A 60 2.57 3.09 -0.78
CA LEU A 60 1.32 2.41 -1.15
C LEU A 60 0.24 2.61 -0.09
N ALA A 61 0.58 2.44 1.19
CA ALA A 61 -0.35 2.64 2.29
C ALA A 61 -0.87 4.08 2.36
N VAL A 62 0.01 5.10 2.30
CA VAL A 62 -0.38 6.51 2.29
C VAL A 62 -1.29 6.82 1.09
N THR A 63 -0.95 6.31 -0.09
CA THR A 63 -1.78 6.49 -1.28
C THR A 63 -3.14 5.82 -1.12
N LEU A 64 -3.18 4.62 -0.52
CA LEU A 64 -4.41 3.90 -0.23
C LEU A 64 -5.30 4.68 0.74
N VAL A 65 -4.73 5.26 1.81
CA VAL A 65 -5.45 6.20 2.70
C VAL A 65 -6.09 7.30 1.87
N PHE A 66 -5.33 8.00 1.03
CA PHE A 66 -5.92 9.05 0.19
C PHE A 66 -7.00 8.53 -0.75
N VAL A 67 -6.86 7.35 -1.33
CA VAL A 67 -7.87 6.81 -2.26
C VAL A 67 -9.17 6.45 -1.54
N VAL A 68 -9.08 5.86 -0.34
CA VAL A 68 -10.23 5.54 0.51
C VAL A 68 -10.91 6.84 0.97
N PHE A 69 -10.17 7.75 1.60
CA PHE A 69 -10.74 8.97 2.18
C PHE A 69 -11.07 10.08 1.16
N LYS A 70 -10.38 10.17 0.00
CA LYS A 70 -10.73 11.14 -1.06
C LYS A 70 -11.95 10.71 -1.87
N GLY A 71 -12.32 9.43 -1.84
CA GLY A 71 -13.60 8.97 -2.38
C GLY A 71 -14.81 9.66 -1.73
N ASP A 72 -14.67 10.05 -0.46
CA ASP A 72 -15.71 10.73 0.32
C ASP A 72 -15.79 12.24 0.07
N ILE A 73 -14.72 12.90 -0.38
CA ILE A 73 -14.71 14.35 -0.62
C ILE A 73 -15.07 14.61 -2.09
N ARG A 74 -16.34 14.41 -2.45
CA ARG A 74 -16.90 14.99 -3.68
C ARG A 74 -16.97 16.50 -3.47
N VAL A 75 -15.99 17.25 -3.98
CA VAL A 75 -16.15 18.70 -4.15
C VAL A 75 -17.28 18.88 -5.18
N SER A 76 -18.45 19.25 -4.66
CA SER A 76 -19.64 19.65 -5.42
C SER A 76 -19.38 20.88 -6.27
#